data_AF-A0AAW0M9W8-F1
#
_entry.id   AF-A0AAW0M9W8-F1
#
_cell.length_a   1.000
_cell.length_b   1.000
_cell.length_c   1.000
_cell.angle_alpha   90.00
_cell.angle_beta   90.00
_cell.angle_gamma   90.00
#
_symmetry.space_group_name_H-M   'P 1'
#
loop_
_entity.id
_entity.type
_entity.pdbx_description
1 polymer ?
#
loop_
_entity_poly.entity_id
_entity_poly.type
_entity_poly.pdbx_seq_one_letter_code
_entity_poly.pdbx_strand_id
1 'polypeptide(L)'
;MADLFIKQAEQYAEGRPSYPPELFEFIASKTPSHDLAWDVGAGSGQAARSLSGIYKNVIATDTSPKQLAFAPRLPNIRYQLTPPTMSIAELESSIAPQSSIDVVTIAQAIHWFDLPNFYQQAKWVLKKPYGVIAAWCYTVPEVNESVDAVFQPYYNIAVEPYWDPARKLVDNKYVTRT
;
A
#
# COMPACT_ATOMS: atom_id res chain seq x y z
N MET A 1 18.89 19.09 3.48
CA MET A 1 18.15 17.97 4.12
C MET A 1 16.88 17.61 3.32
N ALA A 2 16.10 18.59 2.84
CA ALA A 2 14.93 18.33 2.00
C ALA A 2 15.24 17.58 0.69
N ASP A 3 16.35 17.90 0.02
CA ASP A 3 16.75 17.30 -1.28
C ASP A 3 17.11 15.81 -1.20
N LEU A 4 17.68 15.37 -0.07
CA LEU A 4 18.03 13.96 0.14
C LEU A 4 16.78 13.06 0.11
N PHE A 5 15.70 13.55 0.72
CA PHE A 5 14.42 12.85 0.75
C PHE A 5 13.63 12.96 -0.57
N ILE A 6 13.85 14.02 -1.36
CA ILE A 6 13.27 14.15 -2.72
C ILE A 6 13.94 13.12 -3.63
N LYS A 7 15.28 13.07 -3.62
CA LYS A 7 16.06 12.07 -4.35
C LYS A 7 15.69 10.65 -3.94
N GLN A 8 15.46 10.41 -2.65
CA GLN A 8 15.02 9.11 -2.15
C GLN A 8 13.62 8.72 -2.66
N ALA A 9 12.68 9.67 -2.77
CA ALA A 9 11.34 9.41 -3.30
C ALA A 9 11.35 9.19 -4.82
N GLU A 10 12.19 9.90 -5.57
CA GLU A 10 12.41 9.68 -7.00
C GLU A 10 13.03 8.30 -7.25
N GLN A 11 14.13 7.98 -6.57
CA GLN A 11 14.75 6.64 -6.63
C GLN A 11 13.80 5.54 -6.19
N TYR A 12 12.91 5.84 -5.23
CA TYR A 12 11.85 4.92 -4.82
C TYR A 12 10.85 4.67 -5.95
N ALA A 13 10.41 5.71 -6.66
CA ALA A 13 9.50 5.56 -7.78
C ALA A 13 10.13 4.75 -8.93
N GLU A 14 11.40 4.99 -9.24
CA GLU A 14 12.12 4.32 -10.34
C GLU A 14 12.56 2.88 -10.00
N GLY A 15 13.02 2.64 -8.78
CA GLY A 15 13.64 1.38 -8.38
C GLY A 15 12.68 0.35 -7.77
N ARG A 16 11.41 0.70 -7.55
CA ARG A 16 10.44 -0.21 -6.95
C ARG A 16 9.95 -1.24 -7.97
N PRO A 17 9.94 -2.54 -7.61
CA PRO A 17 9.31 -3.57 -8.42
C PRO A 17 7.84 -3.22 -8.71
N SER A 18 7.43 -3.41 -9.95
CA SER A 18 6.01 -3.35 -10.33
C SER A 18 5.29 -4.62 -9.90
N TYR A 19 4.01 -4.48 -9.55
CA TYR A 19 3.13 -5.61 -9.31
C TYR A 19 2.59 -6.18 -10.63
N PRO A 20 2.46 -7.51 -10.76
CA PRO A 20 1.91 -8.14 -11.97
C PRO A 20 0.42 -7.79 -12.14
N PRO A 21 -0.08 -7.57 -13.37
CA PRO A 21 -1.49 -7.30 -13.63
C PRO A 21 -2.44 -8.36 -13.02
N GLU A 22 -2.03 -9.63 -13.05
CA GLU A 22 -2.79 -10.79 -12.57
C GLU A 22 -3.14 -10.68 -11.08
N LEU A 23 -2.30 -9.99 -10.28
CA LEU A 23 -2.60 -9.72 -8.88
C LEU A 23 -3.85 -8.85 -8.73
N PHE A 24 -3.96 -7.79 -9.54
CA PHE A 24 -5.09 -6.86 -9.45
C PHE A 24 -6.35 -7.46 -10.06
N GLU A 25 -6.22 -8.25 -11.13
CA GLU A 25 -7.33 -9.03 -11.68
C GLU A 25 -7.88 -10.02 -10.64
N PHE A 26 -6.99 -10.73 -9.92
CA PHE A 26 -7.40 -11.62 -8.84
C PHE A 26 -8.13 -10.87 -7.73
N ILE A 27 -7.61 -9.72 -7.27
CA ILE A 27 -8.25 -8.90 -6.24
C ILE A 27 -9.63 -8.42 -6.71
N ALA A 28 -9.72 -7.88 -7.94
CA ALA A 28 -10.95 -7.39 -8.51
C ALA A 28 -12.01 -8.49 -8.67
N SER A 29 -11.60 -9.74 -8.94
CA SER A 29 -12.51 -10.89 -8.99
C SER A 29 -13.23 -11.18 -7.66
N LYS A 30 -12.78 -10.61 -6.54
CA LYS A 30 -13.37 -10.81 -5.21
C LYS A 30 -14.47 -9.81 -4.86
N THR A 31 -14.68 -8.78 -5.68
CA THR A 31 -15.72 -7.77 -5.49
C THR A 31 -16.74 -7.82 -6.63
N PRO A 32 -18.05 -7.69 -6.38
CA PRO A 32 -19.08 -7.73 -7.42
C PRO A 32 -19.15 -6.44 -8.27
N SER A 33 -18.56 -5.34 -7.78
CA SER A 33 -18.51 -4.05 -8.44
C SER A 33 -17.10 -3.44 -8.35
N HIS A 34 -16.79 -2.57 -9.31
CA HIS A 34 -15.49 -1.89 -9.43
C HIS A 34 -15.67 -0.37 -9.53
N ASP A 35 -16.46 0.22 -8.63
CA ASP A 35 -16.76 1.66 -8.65
C ASP A 35 -15.67 2.47 -7.95
N LEU A 36 -15.23 2.02 -6.76
CA LEU A 36 -14.32 2.79 -5.91
C LEU A 36 -13.33 1.88 -5.16
N ALA A 37 -12.04 2.08 -5.40
CA ALA A 37 -10.95 1.50 -4.62
C ALA A 37 -10.33 2.55 -3.70
N TRP A 38 -9.86 2.13 -2.52
CA TRP A 38 -9.05 2.94 -1.62
C TRP A 38 -7.68 2.28 -1.39
N ASP A 39 -6.63 2.92 -1.89
CA ASP A 39 -5.23 2.51 -1.73
C ASP A 39 -4.58 3.24 -0.56
N VAL A 40 -4.23 2.50 0.50
CA VAL A 40 -3.75 3.05 1.78
C VAL A 40 -2.25 2.85 1.90
N GLY A 41 -1.52 3.93 2.16
CA GLY A 41 -0.05 3.94 2.07
C GLY A 41 0.40 3.83 0.61
N ALA A 42 -0.23 4.61 -0.27
CA ALA A 42 -0.08 4.50 -1.71
C ALA A 42 1.33 4.83 -2.22
N GLY A 43 2.17 5.49 -1.40
CA GLY A 43 3.49 5.94 -1.79
C GLY A 43 3.44 6.79 -3.06
N SER A 44 4.28 6.44 -4.03
CA SER A 44 4.34 7.08 -5.35
C SER A 44 3.31 6.49 -6.34
N GLY A 45 2.28 5.80 -5.84
CA GLY A 45 1.09 5.43 -6.61
C GLY A 45 1.24 4.20 -7.49
N GLN A 46 2.18 3.29 -7.22
CA GLN A 46 2.39 2.08 -8.02
C GLN A 46 1.14 1.20 -8.07
N ALA A 47 0.50 0.92 -6.91
CA ALA A 47 -0.73 0.13 -6.84
C ALA A 47 -1.95 0.93 -7.33
N ALA A 48 -2.10 2.19 -6.90
CA ALA A 48 -3.14 3.10 -7.38
C ALA A 48 -3.22 3.18 -8.92
N ARG A 49 -2.06 3.22 -9.62
CA ARG A 49 -2.01 3.22 -11.09
C ARG A 49 -2.65 1.95 -11.66
N SER A 50 -2.29 0.77 -11.16
CA SER A 50 -2.88 -0.49 -11.63
C SER A 50 -4.37 -0.59 -11.32
N LEU A 51 -4.79 -0.15 -10.13
CA LEU A 51 -6.20 -0.11 -9.73
C LEU A 51 -7.02 0.79 -10.65
N SER A 52 -6.46 1.92 -11.10
CA SER A 52 -7.17 2.86 -11.98
C SER A 52 -7.50 2.30 -13.36
N GLY A 53 -6.86 1.20 -13.78
CA GLY A 53 -7.20 0.47 -14.99
C GLY A 53 -8.42 -0.45 -14.84
N ILE A 54 -8.88 -0.72 -13.61
CA ILE A 54 -9.96 -1.66 -13.31
C ILE A 54 -11.14 -0.96 -12.64
N TYR A 55 -10.87 -0.06 -11.68
CA TYR A 55 -11.89 0.64 -10.90
C TYR A 55 -12.22 2.00 -11.50
N LYS A 56 -13.50 2.38 -11.48
CA LYS A 56 -13.96 3.67 -12.02
C LYS A 56 -13.28 4.84 -11.33
N ASN A 57 -13.04 4.75 -10.02
CA ASN A 57 -12.32 5.74 -9.22
C ASN A 57 -11.38 5.08 -8.22
N VAL A 58 -10.26 5.74 -7.94
CA VAL A 58 -9.31 5.35 -6.90
C VAL A 58 -9.06 6.54 -5.98
N ILE A 59 -9.20 6.34 -4.68
CA ILE A 59 -8.66 7.25 -3.67
C ILE A 59 -7.34 6.66 -3.20
N ALA A 60 -6.26 7.43 -3.24
CA ALA A 60 -4.93 6.98 -2.85
C ALA A 60 -4.40 7.88 -1.73
N THR A 61 -4.19 7.33 -0.55
CA THR A 61 -3.79 8.08 0.64
C THR A 61 -2.38 7.72 1.08
N ASP A 62 -1.60 8.71 1.47
CA ASP A 62 -0.29 8.52 2.07
C ASP A 62 -0.01 9.61 3.11
N THR A 63 0.92 9.35 4.03
CA THR A 63 1.37 10.33 5.04
C THR A 63 2.52 11.20 4.53
N SER A 64 3.15 10.81 3.42
CA SER A 64 4.29 11.51 2.83
C SER A 64 3.86 12.38 1.65
N PRO A 65 3.89 13.72 1.78
CA PRO A 65 3.60 14.61 0.66
C PRO A 65 4.62 14.46 -0.48
N LYS A 66 5.86 14.03 -0.16
CA LYS A 66 6.90 13.80 -1.16
C LYS A 66 6.58 12.59 -2.04
N GLN A 67 6.11 11.50 -1.45
CA GLN A 67 5.68 10.33 -2.20
C GLN A 67 4.51 10.67 -3.15
N LEU A 68 3.50 11.38 -2.64
CA LEU A 68 2.36 11.82 -3.45
C LEU A 68 2.74 12.79 -4.57
N ALA A 69 3.83 13.55 -4.42
CA ALA A 69 4.32 14.46 -5.45
C ALA A 69 4.84 13.72 -6.71
N PHE A 70 5.38 12.51 -6.55
CA PHE A 70 5.88 11.67 -7.65
C PHE A 70 4.81 10.72 -8.21
N ALA A 71 3.60 10.73 -7.66
CA ALA A 71 2.55 9.83 -8.09
C ALA A 71 1.97 10.24 -9.47
N PRO A 72 1.64 9.27 -10.35
CA PRO A 72 1.14 9.55 -11.68
C PRO A 72 -0.23 10.22 -11.63
N ARG A 73 -0.41 11.33 -12.36
CA ARG A 73 -1.69 12.05 -12.42
C ARG A 73 -2.60 11.42 -13.47
N LEU A 74 -3.50 10.56 -13.03
CA LEU A 74 -4.55 9.95 -13.86
C LEU A 74 -5.92 10.54 -13.49
N PRO A 75 -6.85 10.70 -14.45
CA PRO A 75 -8.09 11.44 -14.26
C PRO A 75 -9.03 10.83 -13.20
N ASN A 76 -8.90 9.53 -12.94
CA ASN A 76 -9.72 8.79 -11.99
C ASN A 76 -8.98 8.43 -10.69
N ILE A 77 -7.81 9.05 -10.41
CA ILE A 77 -7.11 8.89 -9.14
C ILE A 77 -7.12 10.20 -8.35
N ARG A 78 -7.67 10.15 -7.14
CA ARG A 78 -7.59 11.22 -6.15
C ARG A 78 -6.53 10.89 -5.10
N TYR A 79 -5.37 11.53 -5.21
CA TYR A 79 -4.32 11.45 -4.18
C TYR A 79 -4.62 12.40 -3.03
N GLN A 80 -4.47 11.94 -1.80
CA GLN A 80 -4.75 12.72 -0.60
C GLN A 80 -3.71 12.48 0.49
N LEU A 81 -3.17 13.57 1.03
CA LEU A 81 -2.33 13.53 2.22
C LEU A 81 -3.23 13.28 3.44
N THR A 82 -2.89 12.28 4.25
CA THR A 82 -3.62 11.96 5.48
C THR A 82 -2.66 11.89 6.67
N PRO A 83 -3.12 12.14 7.90
CA PRO A 83 -2.35 11.79 9.09
C PRO A 83 -2.17 10.26 9.20
N PRO A 84 -1.21 9.77 10.02
CA PRO A 84 -1.01 8.35 10.25
C PRO A 84 -2.24 7.62 10.83
N THR A 85 -3.09 8.35 11.56
CA THR A 85 -4.34 7.85 12.13
C THR A 85 -5.46 8.86 11.90
N MET A 86 -6.67 8.38 11.66
CA MET A 86 -7.88 9.19 11.53
C MET A 86 -9.00 8.59 12.40
N SER A 87 -9.92 9.42 12.86
CA SER A 87 -11.21 9.00 13.39
C SER A 87 -12.16 8.61 12.26
N ILE A 88 -13.28 7.94 12.59
CA ILE A 88 -14.34 7.64 11.61
C ILE A 88 -14.95 8.92 11.02
N ALA A 89 -15.08 9.99 11.81
CA ALA A 89 -15.62 11.26 11.33
C ALA A 89 -14.68 11.95 10.32
N GLU A 90 -13.37 11.90 10.56
CA GLU A 90 -12.37 12.39 9.60
C GLU A 90 -12.33 11.53 8.34
N LEU A 91 -12.44 10.20 8.48
CA LEU A 91 -12.52 9.28 7.35
C LEU A 91 -13.75 9.56 6.47
N GLU A 92 -14.92 9.72 7.08
CA GLU A 92 -16.17 9.98 6.37
C GLU A 92 -16.16 11.33 5.64
N SER A 93 -15.64 12.37 6.30
CA SER A 93 -15.60 13.72 5.72
C SER A 93 -14.55 13.87 4.62
N SER A 94 -13.46 13.09 4.66
CA SER A 94 -12.30 13.32 3.80
C SER A 94 -12.04 12.22 2.77
N ILE A 95 -12.38 10.97 3.08
CA ILE A 95 -12.11 9.80 2.24
C ILE A 95 -13.40 9.34 1.56
N ALA A 96 -14.32 8.73 2.32
CA ALA A 96 -15.54 8.16 1.74
C ALA A 96 -16.62 7.90 2.80
N PRO A 97 -17.91 7.98 2.44
CA PRO A 97 -19.02 7.62 3.32
C PRO A 97 -18.97 6.15 3.77
N GLN A 98 -19.75 5.83 4.78
CA GLN A 98 -19.95 4.45 5.21
C GLN A 98 -20.39 3.54 4.04
N SER A 99 -19.86 2.31 3.99
CA SER A 99 -20.28 1.27 3.05
C SER A 99 -20.29 1.70 1.57
N SER A 100 -19.25 2.41 1.13
CA SER A 100 -19.14 2.99 -0.23
C SER A 100 -17.93 2.49 -1.04
N ILE A 101 -16.93 1.88 -0.40
CA ILE A 101 -15.71 1.38 -1.05
C ILE A 101 -15.85 -0.12 -1.40
N ASP A 102 -15.51 -0.50 -2.63
CA ASP A 102 -15.52 -1.90 -3.08
C ASP A 102 -14.32 -2.67 -2.50
N VAL A 103 -13.12 -2.08 -2.61
CA VAL A 103 -11.86 -2.68 -2.15
C VAL A 103 -10.98 -1.67 -1.42
N VAL A 104 -10.38 -2.09 -0.32
CA VAL A 104 -9.29 -1.39 0.37
C VAL A 104 -8.00 -2.16 0.11
N THR A 105 -7.00 -1.51 -0.47
CA THR A 105 -5.71 -2.11 -0.78
C THR A 105 -4.60 -1.57 0.11
N ILE A 106 -3.66 -2.43 0.47
CA ILE A 106 -2.43 -2.06 1.18
C ILE A 106 -1.24 -2.76 0.50
N ALA A 107 -0.48 -2.00 -0.27
CA ALA A 107 0.66 -2.49 -1.03
C ALA A 107 1.97 -2.16 -0.29
N GLN A 108 2.49 -3.11 0.48
CA GLN A 108 3.76 -3.00 1.21
C GLN A 108 3.79 -1.96 2.36
N ALA A 109 2.64 -1.54 2.92
CA ALA A 109 2.59 -0.49 3.94
C ALA A 109 2.01 -0.88 5.31
N ILE A 110 1.34 -2.04 5.43
CA ILE A 110 0.47 -2.33 6.59
C ILE A 110 1.22 -2.36 7.94
N HIS A 111 2.53 -2.60 7.91
CA HIS A 111 3.39 -2.63 9.09
C HIS A 111 3.56 -1.28 9.77
N TRP A 112 3.23 -0.17 9.10
CA TRP A 112 3.25 1.18 9.67
C TRP A 112 1.94 1.59 10.34
N PHE A 113 0.89 0.76 10.25
CA PHE A 113 -0.46 1.18 10.63
C PHE A 113 -0.76 0.87 12.10
N ASP A 114 -1.59 1.71 12.70
CA ASP A 114 -2.41 1.33 13.87
C ASP A 114 -3.48 0.34 13.38
N LEU A 115 -3.19 -0.96 13.46
CA LEU A 115 -4.05 -2.01 12.91
C LEU A 115 -5.46 -2.03 13.51
N PRO A 116 -5.66 -1.95 14.86
CA PRO A 116 -7.00 -1.83 15.43
C PRO A 116 -7.82 -0.69 14.83
N ASN A 117 -7.24 0.51 14.74
CA ASN A 117 -7.91 1.66 14.17
C ASN A 117 -8.19 1.47 12.67
N PHE A 118 -7.19 1.02 11.92
CA PHE A 118 -7.31 0.77 10.48
C PHE A 118 -8.43 -0.23 10.17
N TYR A 119 -8.53 -1.34 10.91
CA TYR A 119 -9.59 -2.32 10.66
C TYR A 119 -10.98 -1.79 11.00
N GLN A 120 -11.11 -0.90 12.00
CA GLN A 120 -12.37 -0.21 12.27
C GLN A 120 -12.79 0.69 11.09
N GLN A 121 -11.84 1.45 10.55
CA GLN A 121 -12.04 2.31 9.38
C GLN A 121 -12.39 1.50 8.12
N ALA A 122 -11.61 0.46 7.81
CA ALA A 122 -11.85 -0.41 6.66
C ALA A 122 -13.23 -1.07 6.77
N LYS A 123 -13.60 -1.57 7.96
CA LYS A 123 -14.93 -2.14 8.19
C LYS A 123 -16.04 -1.10 8.01
N TRP A 124 -15.82 0.17 8.37
CA TRP A 124 -16.79 1.24 8.19
C TRP A 124 -17.04 1.56 6.71
N VAL A 125 -15.99 1.76 5.92
CA VAL A 125 -16.12 2.22 4.53
C VAL A 125 -16.42 1.09 3.53
N LEU A 126 -16.02 -0.14 3.81
CA LEU A 126 -16.23 -1.26 2.89
C LEU A 126 -17.70 -1.59 2.71
N LYS A 127 -18.13 -1.64 1.44
CA LYS A 127 -19.47 -2.07 1.03
C LYS A 127 -19.84 -3.40 1.69
N LYS A 128 -21.08 -3.51 2.14
CA LYS A 128 -21.62 -4.76 2.69
C LYS A 128 -22.46 -5.51 1.66
N PRO A 129 -22.44 -6.85 1.64
CA PRO A 129 -21.60 -7.74 2.44
C PRO A 129 -20.23 -8.08 1.78
N TYR A 130 -19.94 -7.56 0.59
CA TYR A 130 -18.88 -8.08 -0.30
C TYR A 130 -17.61 -7.24 -0.39
N GLY A 131 -17.44 -6.20 0.44
CA GLY A 131 -16.24 -5.38 0.43
C GLY A 131 -15.00 -6.17 0.87
N VAL A 132 -13.87 -5.90 0.23
CA VAL A 132 -12.63 -6.67 0.40
C VAL A 132 -11.49 -5.81 0.95
N ILE A 133 -10.70 -6.36 1.87
CA ILE A 133 -9.37 -5.85 2.21
C ILE A 133 -8.35 -6.75 1.50
N ALA A 134 -7.45 -6.16 0.74
CA ALA A 134 -6.31 -6.85 0.13
C ALA A 134 -5.01 -6.21 0.60
N ALA A 135 -4.26 -6.92 1.45
CA ALA A 135 -2.93 -6.51 1.91
C ALA A 135 -1.88 -7.47 1.37
N TRP A 136 -0.82 -6.94 0.76
CA TRP A 136 0.27 -7.76 0.24
C TRP A 136 1.62 -7.07 0.39
N CYS A 137 2.66 -7.88 0.38
CA CYS A 137 4.04 -7.42 0.32
C CYS A 137 4.86 -8.37 -0.56
N TYR A 138 6.02 -7.90 -0.98
CA TYR A 138 7.12 -8.75 -1.41
C TYR A 138 8.26 -8.57 -0.42
N THR A 139 9.12 -9.59 -0.35
CA THR A 139 10.22 -9.68 0.60
C THR A 139 11.56 -9.52 -0.14
N VAL A 140 12.60 -10.23 0.32
CA VAL A 140 13.95 -10.19 -0.26
C VAL A 140 13.89 -10.66 -1.72
N PRO A 141 14.47 -9.91 -2.68
CA PRO A 141 14.60 -10.37 -4.06
C PRO A 141 15.53 -11.57 -4.15
N GLU A 142 15.22 -12.47 -5.07
CA GLU A 142 16.07 -13.59 -5.49
C GLU A 142 16.40 -13.40 -6.97
N VAL A 143 17.66 -13.63 -7.35
CA VAL A 143 18.14 -13.39 -8.71
C VAL A 143 18.76 -14.65 -9.31
N ASN A 144 19.82 -15.15 -8.67
CA ASN A 144 20.50 -16.40 -8.98
C ASN A 144 21.50 -16.72 -7.86
N GLU A 145 22.00 -17.96 -7.84
CA GLU A 145 22.92 -18.46 -6.81
C GLU A 145 24.10 -17.53 -6.53
N SER A 146 24.75 -17.00 -7.58
CA SER A 146 25.95 -16.18 -7.42
C SER A 146 25.68 -14.83 -6.75
N VAL A 147 24.53 -14.20 -7.04
CA VAL A 147 24.12 -12.93 -6.45
C VAL A 147 23.56 -13.16 -5.05
N ASP A 148 22.70 -14.18 -4.92
CA ASP A 148 21.96 -14.45 -3.68
C ASP A 148 22.92 -14.91 -2.56
N ALA A 149 24.00 -15.65 -2.91
CA ALA A 149 25.04 -16.05 -1.95
C ALA A 149 25.76 -14.86 -1.29
N VAL A 150 25.84 -13.72 -1.97
CA VAL A 150 26.44 -12.48 -1.42
C VAL A 150 25.39 -11.64 -0.70
N PHE A 151 24.19 -11.53 -1.29
CA PHE A 151 23.17 -10.62 -0.79
C PHE A 151 22.49 -11.13 0.49
N GLN A 152 22.23 -12.44 0.60
CA GLN A 152 21.51 -13.01 1.74
C GLN A 152 22.25 -12.81 3.09
N PRO A 153 23.56 -13.06 3.23
CA PRO A 153 24.27 -12.77 4.47
C PRO A 153 24.29 -11.28 4.80
N TYR A 154 24.44 -10.42 3.79
CA TYR A 154 24.37 -8.98 3.99
C TYR A 154 23.00 -8.57 4.56
N TYR A 155 21.91 -8.99 3.92
CA TYR A 155 20.55 -8.63 4.31
C TYR A 155 20.14 -9.20 5.69
N ASN A 156 20.44 -10.48 5.94
CA ASN A 156 19.96 -11.20 7.13
C ASN A 156 20.86 -11.08 8.36
N ILE A 157 22.12 -10.63 8.19
CA ILE A 157 23.09 -10.57 9.29
C ILE A 157 23.67 -9.17 9.40
N ALA A 158 24.30 -8.67 8.33
CA ALA A 158 25.06 -7.43 8.40
C ALA A 158 24.17 -6.21 8.66
N VAL A 159 22.99 -6.16 8.04
CA VAL A 159 22.06 -5.03 8.20
C VAL A 159 20.90 -5.31 9.15
N GLU A 160 20.76 -6.54 9.66
CA GLU A 160 19.65 -6.92 10.55
C GLU A 160 19.49 -6.00 11.77
N PRO A 161 20.57 -5.61 12.49
CA PRO A 161 20.46 -4.73 13.65
C PRO A 161 19.96 -3.31 13.35
N TYR A 162 19.92 -2.92 12.07
CA TYR A 162 19.51 -1.58 11.62
C TYR A 162 18.10 -1.55 11.04
N TRP A 163 17.41 -2.69 10.92
CA TRP A 163 16.03 -2.72 10.45
C TRP A 163 15.06 -2.19 11.50
N ASP A 164 14.06 -1.43 11.06
CA ASP A 164 12.95 -1.05 11.91
C ASP A 164 12.19 -2.30 12.38
N PRO A 165 11.94 -2.49 13.69
CA PRO A 165 11.22 -3.65 14.21
C PRO A 165 9.85 -3.90 13.56
N ALA A 166 9.16 -2.84 13.10
CA ALA A 166 7.88 -2.96 12.41
C ALA A 166 7.96 -3.83 11.15
N ARG A 167 9.11 -3.83 10.46
CA ARG A 167 9.33 -4.62 9.23
C ARG A 167 9.22 -6.12 9.42
N LYS A 168 9.34 -6.62 10.66
CA LYS A 168 9.16 -8.05 10.96
C LYS A 168 7.81 -8.59 10.46
N LEU A 169 6.78 -7.74 10.36
CA LEU A 169 5.49 -8.12 9.77
C LEU A 169 5.62 -8.42 8.27
N VAL A 170 6.41 -7.65 7.52
CA VAL A 170 6.74 -7.90 6.11
C VAL A 170 7.55 -9.18 5.96
N ASP A 171 8.57 -9.39 6.80
CA ASP A 171 9.41 -10.58 6.74
C ASP A 171 8.61 -11.86 7.03
N ASN A 172 7.60 -11.76 7.92
CA ASN A 172 6.62 -12.82 8.18
C ASN A 172 5.51 -12.91 7.12
N LYS A 173 5.62 -12.18 5.99
CA LYS A 173 4.66 -12.21 4.87
C LYS A 173 3.23 -11.90 5.31
N TYR A 174 3.08 -10.99 6.27
CA TYR A 174 1.79 -10.60 6.87
C TYR A 174 1.01 -11.76 7.53
N VAL A 175 1.67 -12.88 7.84
CA VAL A 175 1.06 -13.95 8.62
C VAL A 175 0.92 -13.49 10.07
N THR A 176 -0.31 -13.26 10.51
CA THR A 176 -0.62 -13.07 11.93
C THR A 176 -0.77 -14.44 12.57
N ARG A 177 -0.02 -14.71 13.65
CA ARG A 177 -0.20 -15.94 14.44
C ARG A 177 -1.65 -15.98 14.95
N THR A 178 -2.40 -16.99 14.53
CA THR A 178 -3.70 -17.36 15.11
C THR A 178 -3.53 -17.96 16.49
#